data_AF-O59792-F1
#
_entry.id   AF-O59792-F1
#
_cell.length_a   1.000
_cell.length_b   1.000
_cell.length_c   1.000
_cell.angle_alpha   90.00
_cell.angle_beta   90.00
_cell.angle_gamma   90.00
#
_symmetry.space_group_name_H-M   'P 1'
#
loop_
_entity.id
_entity.type
_entity.pdbx_description
1 polymer ?
#
loop_
_entity_poly.entity_id
_entity_poly.type
_entity_poly.pdbx_seq_one_letter_code
_entity_poly.pdbx_strand_id
1 'polypeptide(L)'
;MSEEIITESIVKNFGSAETSVGEKQPKRKRSEVRAEKLKARKLQKAAEIVQKQKENRKILKDVSLKRLSKSLDRSLPSENTIDQISFNHAMSEEDASGYQIGDKHKNLLLYKLSSSSGSVFTENLYSTIQEFLSAQKVDIADSKNTYVFGSTFDKKSHALVKTSDSVRSLKYGSFVKACAPLFRFASGIIKAHAPHFHQALLKLELAPSALRFGVFPNFSLQSVSNGYMSMESNFSSIKYGFVVIIIVGELNDVELKIPAISHSLKLKDGSILVLRSSLLHQWYSLPKQSILYEIRLFAMSSLWHYEKNKSIKIAKKDDI
;
A
#
# COMPACT_ATOMS: atom_id res chain seq x y z
N MET A 1 -23.42 11.94 8.12
CA MET A 1 -23.71 10.53 8.52
C MET A 1 -23.42 9.53 7.38
N SER A 2 -22.29 9.63 6.65
CA SER A 2 -22.19 8.97 5.32
C SER A 2 -20.86 8.30 4.96
N GLU A 3 -19.85 8.25 5.83
CA GLU A 3 -18.54 7.63 5.52
C GLU A 3 -18.21 6.37 6.32
N GLU A 4 -18.65 6.27 7.59
CA GLU A 4 -18.41 5.10 8.45
C GLU A 4 -19.04 3.78 7.93
N ILE A 5 -20.07 3.88 7.09
CA ILE A 5 -20.76 2.70 6.53
C ILE A 5 -19.93 2.01 5.40
N ILE A 6 -18.88 2.67 4.90
CA ILE A 6 -18.05 2.19 3.79
C ILE A 6 -16.94 1.26 4.31
N THR A 7 -16.29 1.61 5.42
CA THR A 7 -15.15 0.88 6.00
C THR A 7 -15.52 -0.48 6.60
N GLU A 8 -16.63 -0.62 7.32
CA GLU A 8 -16.99 -1.88 7.99
C GLU A 8 -17.38 -3.03 7.02
N SER A 9 -17.88 -2.71 5.83
CA SER A 9 -18.45 -3.73 4.93
C SER A 9 -17.44 -4.40 3.98
N ILE A 10 -16.28 -3.78 3.78
CA ILE A 10 -15.20 -4.32 2.93
C ILE A 10 -14.45 -5.44 3.66
N VAL A 11 -14.50 -5.44 5.00
CA VAL A 11 -13.74 -6.36 5.86
C VAL A 11 -14.33 -7.78 5.91
N LYS A 12 -15.63 -7.97 5.69
CA LYS A 12 -16.31 -9.25 5.96
C LYS A 12 -16.31 -10.30 4.84
N ASN A 13 -15.85 -10.02 3.60
CA ASN A 13 -16.20 -10.88 2.44
C ASN A 13 -15.06 -11.31 1.49
N PHE A 14 -13.83 -11.50 1.99
CA PHE A 14 -12.75 -12.09 1.18
C PHE A 14 -12.29 -13.43 1.78
N GLY A 15 -12.99 -14.51 1.43
CA GLY A 15 -12.62 -15.88 1.78
C GLY A 15 -13.70 -16.90 1.40
N SER A 16 -13.66 -17.39 0.16
CA SER A 16 -13.96 -18.78 -0.27
C SER A 16 -14.25 -18.82 -1.78
N ALA A 17 -13.51 -19.67 -2.50
CA ALA A 17 -13.79 -20.09 -3.87
C ALA A 17 -13.82 -21.63 -3.90
N GLU A 18 -14.64 -22.15 -4.82
CA GLU A 18 -14.76 -23.53 -5.30
C GLU A 18 -15.67 -24.49 -4.50
N THR A 19 -16.85 -24.80 -5.05
CA THR A 19 -17.10 -26.10 -5.73
C THR A 19 -18.49 -26.22 -6.38
N SER A 20 -18.45 -26.77 -7.61
CA SER A 20 -19.41 -27.63 -8.33
C SER A 20 -20.85 -27.22 -8.68
N VAL A 21 -21.17 -27.56 -9.92
CA VAL A 21 -22.41 -27.47 -10.69
C VAL A 21 -23.41 -28.56 -10.27
N GLY A 22 -24.69 -28.20 -10.18
CA GLY A 22 -25.81 -29.14 -10.19
C GLY A 22 -26.84 -28.92 -9.07
N GLU A 23 -28.11 -28.83 -9.46
CA GLU A 23 -29.31 -29.04 -8.61
C GLU A 23 -29.98 -27.82 -7.92
N LYS A 24 -31.19 -27.53 -8.44
CA LYS A 24 -32.35 -26.82 -7.84
C LYS A 24 -32.09 -25.48 -7.14
N GLN A 25 -32.50 -24.38 -7.79
CA GLN A 25 -32.59 -23.05 -7.18
C GLN A 25 -33.31 -23.10 -5.82
N PRO A 26 -32.60 -22.88 -4.70
CA PRO A 26 -33.26 -22.65 -3.42
C PRO A 26 -33.93 -21.27 -3.51
N LYS A 27 -35.13 -21.12 -2.95
CA LYS A 27 -35.73 -19.80 -2.73
C LYS A 27 -34.75 -18.97 -1.89
N ARG A 28 -33.94 -18.12 -2.54
CA ARG A 28 -32.97 -17.23 -1.87
C ARG A 28 -33.67 -16.48 -0.76
N LYS A 29 -33.13 -16.51 0.46
CA LYS A 29 -33.72 -15.77 1.57
C LYS A 29 -33.70 -14.28 1.22
N ARG A 30 -34.77 -13.55 1.50
CA ARG A 30 -34.92 -12.11 1.18
C ARG A 30 -33.73 -11.27 1.70
N SER A 31 -33.07 -11.72 2.77
CA SER A 31 -31.85 -11.16 3.34
C SER A 31 -30.63 -11.26 2.42
N GLU A 32 -30.43 -12.39 1.74
CA GLU A 32 -29.31 -12.63 0.83
C GLU A 32 -29.41 -11.73 -0.40
N VAL A 33 -30.61 -11.65 -1.00
CA VAL A 33 -30.88 -10.74 -2.13
C VAL A 33 -30.65 -9.28 -1.73
N ARG A 34 -31.05 -8.89 -0.51
CA ARG A 34 -30.81 -7.52 0.01
C ARG A 34 -29.31 -7.25 0.20
N ALA A 35 -28.55 -8.21 0.72
CA ALA A 35 -27.11 -8.10 0.89
C ALA A 35 -26.37 -8.02 -0.46
N GLU A 36 -26.76 -8.82 -1.44
CA GLU A 36 -26.21 -8.77 -2.80
C GLU A 36 -26.52 -7.43 -3.49
N LYS A 37 -27.76 -6.92 -3.39
CA LYS A 37 -28.13 -5.59 -3.91
C LYS A 37 -27.30 -4.48 -3.25
N LEU A 38 -27.11 -4.55 -1.93
CA LEU A 38 -26.28 -3.58 -1.21
C LEU A 38 -24.81 -3.66 -1.67
N LYS A 39 -24.28 -4.87 -1.86
CA LYS A 39 -22.93 -5.10 -2.38
C LYS A 39 -22.75 -4.52 -3.78
N ALA A 40 -23.69 -4.77 -4.69
CA ALA A 40 -23.67 -4.24 -6.05
C ALA A 40 -23.68 -2.70 -6.05
N ARG A 41 -24.55 -2.07 -5.26
CA ARG A 41 -24.59 -0.60 -5.10
C ARG A 41 -23.28 -0.03 -4.56
N LYS A 42 -22.65 -0.69 -3.59
CA LYS A 42 -21.36 -0.26 -3.03
C LYS A 42 -20.23 -0.35 -4.06
N LEU A 43 -20.18 -1.44 -4.83
CA LEU A 43 -19.21 -1.60 -5.91
C LEU A 43 -19.40 -0.55 -7.01
N GLN A 44 -20.65 -0.26 -7.38
CA GLN A 44 -20.97 0.79 -8.34
C GLN A 44 -20.51 2.16 -7.84
N LYS A 45 -20.85 2.55 -6.60
CA LYS A 45 -20.39 3.81 -6.01
C LYS A 45 -18.86 3.91 -5.94
N ALA A 46 -18.18 2.82 -5.59
CA ALA A 46 -16.72 2.78 -5.60
C ALA A 46 -16.15 2.99 -7.00
N ALA A 47 -16.73 2.35 -8.02
CA ALA A 47 -16.33 2.55 -9.41
C ALA A 47 -16.57 4.00 -9.88
N GLU A 48 -17.69 4.62 -9.50
CA GLU A 48 -17.98 6.02 -9.79
C GLU A 48 -16.97 6.97 -9.14
N ILE A 49 -16.61 6.75 -7.87
CA ILE A 49 -15.58 7.55 -7.17
C ILE A 49 -14.23 7.41 -7.89
N VAL A 50 -13.85 6.17 -8.21
CA VAL A 50 -12.58 5.88 -8.91
C VAL A 50 -12.56 6.57 -10.26
N GLN A 51 -13.66 6.53 -11.01
CA GLN A 51 -13.78 7.17 -12.32
C GLN A 51 -13.69 8.70 -12.21
N LYS A 52 -14.39 9.33 -11.26
CA LYS A 52 -14.26 10.78 -11.00
C LYS A 52 -12.83 11.19 -10.64
N GLN A 53 -12.15 10.39 -9.83
CA GLN A 53 -10.74 10.65 -9.49
C GLN A 53 -9.79 10.42 -10.68
N LYS A 54 -10.10 9.49 -11.58
CA LYS A 54 -9.36 9.30 -12.84
C LYS A 54 -9.54 10.51 -13.76
N GLU A 55 -10.75 11.04 -13.86
CA GLU A 55 -11.09 12.21 -14.66
C GLU A 55 -10.42 13.49 -14.13
N ASN A 56 -10.38 13.65 -12.81
CA ASN A 56 -9.76 14.80 -12.13
C ASN A 56 -8.26 14.60 -11.84
N ARG A 57 -7.61 13.60 -12.47
CA ARG A 57 -6.20 13.28 -12.20
C ARG A 57 -5.30 14.46 -12.58
N LYS A 58 -4.51 14.95 -11.63
CA LYS A 58 -3.49 15.97 -11.86
C LYS A 58 -2.37 15.41 -12.73
N ILE A 59 -2.15 16.00 -13.90
CA ILE A 59 -1.14 15.53 -14.86
C ILE A 59 0.13 16.36 -14.74
N LEU A 60 1.24 15.69 -14.43
CA LEU A 60 2.57 16.29 -14.42
C LEU A 60 3.20 16.21 -15.80
N LYS A 61 3.16 17.30 -16.55
CA LYS A 61 3.61 17.37 -17.96
C LYS A 61 5.09 17.03 -18.15
N ASP A 62 5.93 17.32 -17.16
CA ASP A 62 7.40 17.12 -17.24
C ASP A 62 7.89 15.80 -16.66
N VAL A 63 6.97 14.99 -16.10
CA VAL A 63 7.27 13.70 -15.50
C VAL A 63 6.89 12.59 -16.47
N SER A 64 7.78 11.61 -16.63
CA SER A 64 7.48 10.38 -17.35
C SER A 64 8.03 9.18 -16.61
N LEU A 65 7.34 8.05 -16.69
CA LEU A 65 7.79 6.80 -16.08
C LEU A 65 9.19 6.38 -16.49
N LYS A 66 9.55 6.58 -17.77
CA LYS A 66 10.88 6.26 -18.31
C LYS A 66 11.99 7.09 -17.64
N ARG A 67 11.68 8.32 -17.23
CA ARG A 67 12.61 9.19 -16.48
C ARG A 67 12.71 8.74 -15.03
N LEU A 68 11.58 8.49 -14.37
CA LEU A 68 11.51 8.03 -12.98
C LEU A 68 12.21 6.68 -12.76
N SER A 69 12.09 5.75 -13.71
CA SER A 69 12.77 4.45 -13.60
C SER A 69 14.29 4.56 -13.63
N LYS A 70 14.83 5.59 -14.28
CA LYS A 70 16.29 5.82 -14.36
C LYS A 70 16.84 6.57 -13.16
N SER A 71 16.00 7.32 -12.43
CA SER A 71 16.44 8.04 -11.23
C SER A 71 16.57 7.13 -10.01
N LEU A 72 15.94 5.95 -10.01
CA LEU A 72 15.97 5.02 -8.88
C LEU A 72 17.38 4.57 -8.49
N ASP A 73 18.27 4.51 -9.47
CA ASP A 73 19.63 4.00 -9.31
C ASP A 73 20.64 5.09 -8.92
N ARG A 74 20.19 6.33 -8.66
CA ARG A 74 21.08 7.45 -8.30
C ARG A 74 21.15 7.63 -6.78
N SER A 75 22.31 8.10 -6.32
CA SER A 75 22.55 8.46 -4.91
C SER A 75 21.40 9.29 -4.36
N LEU A 76 20.98 8.95 -3.14
CA LEU A 76 19.88 9.64 -2.47
C LEU A 76 20.20 11.14 -2.34
N PRO A 77 19.25 12.03 -2.65
CA PRO A 77 19.44 13.45 -2.41
C PRO A 77 19.67 13.69 -0.91
N SER A 78 20.66 14.51 -0.59
CA SER A 78 20.94 14.92 0.79
C SER A 78 19.81 15.79 1.34
N GLU A 79 19.72 15.93 2.67
CA GLU A 79 18.78 16.86 3.35
C GLU A 79 18.83 18.26 2.75
N ASN A 80 20.04 18.79 2.61
CA ASN A 80 20.30 20.10 1.98
C ASN A 80 19.75 20.18 0.55
N THR A 81 19.74 19.07 -0.19
CA THR A 81 19.18 19.02 -1.55
C THR A 81 17.65 19.04 -1.52
N ILE A 82 17.03 18.45 -0.49
CA ILE A 82 15.56 18.43 -0.37
C ILE A 82 15.02 19.81 -0.03
N ASP A 83 15.67 20.54 0.86
CA ASP A 83 15.22 21.88 1.26
C ASP A 83 15.31 22.91 0.13
N GLN A 84 16.14 22.63 -0.89
CA GLN A 84 16.26 23.45 -2.10
C GLN A 84 15.18 23.17 -3.16
N ILE A 85 14.40 22.09 -3.03
CA ILE A 85 13.34 21.76 -3.98
C ILE A 85 12.05 22.48 -3.58
N SER A 86 11.50 23.27 -4.50
CA SER A 86 10.14 23.78 -4.34
C SER A 86 9.13 22.66 -4.54
N PHE A 87 8.30 22.41 -3.53
CA PHE A 87 7.25 21.39 -3.58
C PHE A 87 5.90 22.01 -3.90
N ASN A 88 5.16 21.35 -4.79
CA ASN A 88 3.74 21.60 -4.94
C ASN A 88 2.99 20.86 -3.84
N HIS A 89 1.94 21.49 -3.30
CA HIS A 89 1.05 20.87 -2.32
C HIS A 89 -0.33 20.67 -2.95
N ALA A 90 -1.08 19.69 -2.44
CA ALA A 90 -2.49 19.57 -2.79
C ALA A 90 -3.31 20.66 -2.09
N MET A 91 -4.43 21.05 -2.70
CA MET A 91 -5.38 21.94 -2.02
C MET A 91 -6.14 21.16 -0.92
N SER A 92 -6.59 21.85 0.12
CA SER A 92 -7.29 21.23 1.27
C SER A 92 -8.52 20.40 0.87
N GLU A 93 -9.22 20.80 -0.19
CA GLU A 93 -10.38 20.08 -0.73
C GLU A 93 -10.00 18.76 -1.41
N GLU A 94 -8.86 18.73 -2.11
CA GLU A 94 -8.30 17.50 -2.69
C GLU A 94 -7.88 16.53 -1.59
N ASP A 95 -7.30 17.04 -0.50
CA ASP A 95 -6.91 16.23 0.65
C ASP A 95 -8.12 15.58 1.35
N ALA A 96 -9.26 16.29 1.39
CA ALA A 96 -10.50 15.80 1.98
C ALA A 96 -11.18 14.72 1.10
N SER A 97 -11.14 14.86 -0.22
CA SER A 97 -11.81 13.94 -1.16
C SER A 97 -10.91 12.82 -1.71
N GLY A 98 -9.59 12.94 -1.52
CA GLY A 98 -8.58 12.10 -2.15
C GLY A 98 -8.34 12.49 -3.62
N TYR A 99 -7.11 12.30 -4.09
CA TYR A 99 -6.70 12.74 -5.43
C TYR A 99 -5.64 11.82 -6.05
N GLN A 100 -5.56 11.87 -7.39
CA GLN A 100 -4.58 11.11 -8.17
C GLN A 100 -3.63 12.05 -8.90
N ILE A 101 -2.36 11.65 -8.97
CA ILE A 101 -1.34 12.28 -9.82
C ILE A 101 -0.94 11.28 -10.91
N GLY A 102 -0.88 11.76 -12.14
CA GLY A 102 -0.40 11.02 -13.30
C GLY A 102 0.83 11.64 -13.95
N ASP A 103 1.57 10.82 -14.70
CA ASP A 103 2.65 11.30 -15.57
C ASP A 103 2.09 11.96 -16.84
N LYS A 104 2.96 12.47 -17.72
CA LYS A 104 2.55 13.12 -18.97
C LYS A 104 1.72 12.25 -19.91
N HIS A 105 1.79 10.92 -19.78
CA HIS A 105 0.99 9.97 -20.52
C HIS A 105 -0.22 9.48 -19.70
N LYS A 106 -0.57 10.23 -18.65
CA LYS A 106 -1.63 9.96 -17.69
C LYS A 106 -1.49 8.64 -16.95
N ASN A 107 -0.32 8.01 -16.91
CA ASN A 107 -0.15 6.80 -16.09
C ASN A 107 -0.22 7.16 -14.61
N LEU A 108 -0.89 6.33 -13.80
CA LEU A 108 -0.96 6.55 -12.36
C LEU A 108 0.44 6.53 -11.73
N LEU A 109 0.74 7.57 -10.97
CA LEU A 109 1.98 7.74 -10.22
C LEU A 109 1.72 7.67 -8.72
N LEU A 110 0.75 8.45 -8.27
CA LEU A 110 0.34 8.57 -6.87
C LEU A 110 -1.17 8.58 -6.77
N TYR A 111 -1.71 7.95 -5.74
CA TYR A 111 -3.07 8.12 -5.29
C TYR A 111 -3.09 8.30 -3.78
N LYS A 112 -3.67 9.40 -3.30
CA LYS A 112 -3.95 9.61 -1.87
C LYS A 112 -5.44 9.44 -1.64
N LEU A 113 -5.82 8.58 -0.71
CA LEU A 113 -7.22 8.44 -0.29
C LEU A 113 -7.64 9.64 0.55
N SER A 114 -8.96 9.83 0.71
CA SER A 114 -9.49 10.82 1.65
C SER A 114 -8.95 10.58 3.06
N SER A 115 -8.78 11.66 3.83
CA SER A 115 -8.23 11.59 5.19
C SER A 115 -9.01 10.69 6.15
N SER A 116 -10.29 10.42 5.88
CA SER A 116 -11.16 9.55 6.71
C SER A 116 -11.12 8.06 6.32
N SER A 117 -10.51 7.71 5.18
CA SER A 117 -10.62 6.35 4.63
C SER A 117 -9.95 5.27 5.47
N GLY A 118 -8.87 5.61 6.19
CA GLY A 118 -8.08 4.64 6.95
C GLY A 118 -8.25 4.69 8.46
N SER A 119 -8.81 5.77 9.02
CA SER A 119 -8.85 6.01 10.47
C SER A 119 -9.55 4.89 11.25
N VAL A 120 -10.66 4.37 10.72
CA VAL A 120 -11.41 3.25 11.31
C VAL A 120 -10.56 1.98 11.42
N PHE A 121 -9.53 1.81 10.58
CA PHE A 121 -8.63 0.68 10.63
C PHE A 121 -7.41 0.92 11.52
N THR A 122 -7.03 2.17 11.75
CA THR A 122 -5.80 2.54 12.47
C THR A 122 -6.00 2.82 13.94
N GLU A 123 -7.24 3.06 14.38
CA GLU A 123 -7.59 3.38 15.77
C GLU A 123 -6.94 2.44 16.81
N ASN A 124 -7.01 1.12 16.58
CA ASN A 124 -6.40 0.11 17.47
C ASN A 124 -5.05 -0.41 16.95
N LEU A 125 -4.60 0.07 15.79
CA LEU A 125 -3.40 -0.47 15.15
C LEU A 125 -2.13 0.05 15.80
N TYR A 126 -2.16 1.28 16.33
CA TYR A 126 -1.03 1.87 17.03
C TYR A 126 -0.59 1.01 18.24
N SER A 127 -1.53 0.68 19.14
CA SER A 127 -1.27 -0.19 20.30
C SER A 127 -0.82 -1.59 19.86
N THR A 128 -1.44 -2.15 18.83
CA THR A 128 -1.04 -3.46 18.27
C THR A 128 0.40 -3.45 17.75
N ILE A 129 0.83 -2.37 17.08
CA ILE A 129 2.22 -2.20 16.61
C ILE A 129 3.16 -2.12 17.80
N GLN A 130 2.83 -1.34 18.83
CA GLN A 130 3.65 -1.23 20.04
C GLN A 130 3.80 -2.56 20.77
N GLU A 131 2.72 -3.34 20.91
CA GLU A 131 2.77 -4.70 21.47
C GLU A 131 3.69 -5.63 20.65
N PHE A 132 3.59 -5.55 19.32
CA PHE A 132 4.44 -6.32 18.42
C PHE A 132 5.93 -5.96 18.59
N LEU A 133 6.27 -4.66 18.60
CA LEU A 133 7.65 -4.18 18.73
C LEU A 133 8.22 -4.49 20.12
N SER A 134 7.43 -4.32 21.18
CA SER A 134 7.80 -4.67 22.55
C SER A 134 8.12 -6.17 22.67
N ALA A 135 7.36 -7.03 21.98
CA ALA A 135 7.65 -8.47 21.96
C ALA A 135 8.97 -8.81 21.27
N GLN A 136 9.49 -7.95 20.39
CA GLN A 136 10.80 -8.14 19.77
C GLN A 136 11.97 -7.62 20.64
N LYS A 137 11.67 -7.07 21.84
CA LYS A 137 12.65 -6.39 22.71
C LYS A 137 13.39 -5.26 21.99
N VAL A 138 12.70 -4.59 21.06
CA VAL A 138 13.24 -3.42 20.37
C VAL A 138 12.88 -2.18 21.18
N ASP A 139 13.89 -1.37 21.50
CA ASP A 139 13.66 -0.05 22.07
C ASP A 139 13.04 0.85 21.00
N ILE A 140 11.81 1.29 21.27
CA ILE A 140 10.98 2.06 20.34
C ILE A 140 11.63 3.43 20.06
N ALA A 141 12.45 3.95 20.99
CA ALA A 141 13.03 5.29 20.88
C ALA A 141 14.15 5.40 19.83
N ASP A 142 14.83 4.31 19.49
CA ASP A 142 16.06 4.35 18.66
C ASP A 142 16.07 3.39 17.47
N SER A 143 14.96 2.71 17.19
CA SER A 143 14.96 1.68 16.17
C SER A 143 14.69 2.23 14.76
N LYS A 144 15.75 2.33 13.94
CA LYS A 144 15.64 2.29 12.48
C LYS A 144 15.30 0.89 11.94
N ASN A 145 14.64 0.06 12.75
CA ASN A 145 14.38 -1.33 12.40
C ASN A 145 13.21 -1.40 11.43
N THR A 146 13.51 -1.81 10.20
CA THR A 146 12.50 -2.20 9.22
C THR A 146 12.28 -3.70 9.31
N TYR A 147 11.06 -4.11 9.62
CA TYR A 147 10.63 -5.50 9.50
C TYR A 147 10.02 -5.73 8.12
N VAL A 148 10.34 -6.85 7.49
CA VAL A 148 9.80 -7.23 6.19
C VAL A 148 9.28 -8.66 6.20
N PHE A 149 7.98 -8.79 6.00
CA PHE A 149 7.24 -10.03 6.05
C PHE A 149 6.81 -10.53 4.66
N GLY A 150 6.48 -11.80 4.56
CA GLY A 150 5.97 -12.44 3.36
C GLY A 150 6.97 -13.40 2.70
N SER A 151 6.95 -13.45 1.38
CA SER A 151 7.77 -14.35 0.57
C SER A 151 8.90 -13.62 -0.16
N THR A 152 10.00 -14.32 -0.42
CA THR A 152 11.08 -13.88 -1.31
C THR A 152 11.59 -15.06 -2.13
N PHE A 153 12.43 -14.78 -3.13
CA PHE A 153 13.16 -15.80 -3.88
C PHE A 153 14.61 -15.82 -3.42
N ASP A 154 15.05 -16.95 -2.87
CA ASP A 154 16.45 -17.18 -2.55
C ASP A 154 17.16 -17.78 -3.76
N LYS A 155 18.09 -17.01 -4.34
CA LYS A 155 18.87 -17.42 -5.51
C LYS A 155 19.79 -18.61 -5.20
N LYS A 156 20.25 -18.79 -3.95
CA LYS A 156 21.17 -19.86 -3.58
C LYS A 156 20.47 -21.22 -3.55
N SER A 157 19.32 -21.29 -2.90
CA SER A 157 18.48 -22.51 -2.88
C SER A 157 17.59 -22.65 -4.12
N HIS A 158 17.54 -21.64 -4.98
CA HIS A 158 16.62 -21.55 -6.13
C HIS A 158 15.16 -21.82 -5.74
N ALA A 159 14.76 -21.36 -4.55
CA ALA A 159 13.46 -21.64 -3.97
C ALA A 159 12.75 -20.36 -3.51
N LEU A 160 11.43 -20.40 -3.51
CA LEU A 160 10.61 -19.41 -2.82
C LEU A 160 10.62 -19.73 -1.34
N VAL A 161 11.05 -18.77 -0.52
CA VAL A 161 11.20 -18.90 0.93
C VAL A 161 10.46 -17.78 1.65
N LYS A 162 10.07 -18.03 2.90
CA LYS A 162 9.55 -16.96 3.76
C LYS A 162 10.70 -16.02 4.12
N THR A 163 10.39 -14.74 4.21
CA THR A 163 11.31 -13.72 4.77
C THR A 163 11.71 -14.10 6.19
N SER A 164 12.90 -13.68 6.62
CA SER A 164 13.40 -13.95 7.99
C SER A 164 12.43 -13.48 9.05
N ASP A 165 11.81 -12.31 8.85
CA ASP A 165 10.96 -11.69 9.88
C ASP A 165 9.63 -12.41 9.99
N SER A 166 9.11 -12.99 8.90
CA SER A 166 7.95 -13.89 8.96
C SER A 166 8.19 -15.17 9.72
N VAL A 167 9.44 -15.63 9.83
CA VAL A 167 9.79 -16.87 10.54
C VAL A 167 10.13 -16.58 12.00
N ARG A 168 10.84 -15.48 12.27
CA ARG A 168 11.47 -15.22 13.57
C ARG A 168 10.67 -14.30 14.49
N SER A 169 9.79 -13.45 13.95
CA SER A 169 9.15 -12.42 14.77
C SER A 169 8.11 -13.01 15.72
N LEU A 170 8.24 -12.67 17.00
CA LEU A 170 7.26 -13.03 18.01
C LEU A 170 5.95 -12.27 17.78
N LYS A 171 4.80 -12.85 18.19
CA LYS A 171 3.45 -12.26 18.02
C LYS A 171 3.04 -11.95 16.57
N TYR A 172 3.83 -12.35 15.57
CA TYR A 172 3.55 -12.13 14.14
C TYR A 172 2.13 -12.56 13.73
N GLY A 173 1.67 -13.73 14.17
CA GLY A 173 0.33 -14.23 13.84
C GLY A 173 -0.80 -13.31 14.34
N SER A 174 -0.72 -12.82 15.58
CA SER A 174 -1.70 -11.89 16.15
C SER A 174 -1.65 -10.54 15.44
N PHE A 175 -0.44 -10.03 15.16
CA PHE A 175 -0.24 -8.78 14.45
C PHE A 175 -0.85 -8.83 13.03
N VAL A 176 -0.57 -9.87 12.25
CA VAL A 176 -1.16 -10.05 10.91
C VAL A 176 -2.68 -10.17 10.97
N LYS A 177 -3.22 -10.85 11.99
CA LYS A 177 -4.67 -10.97 12.18
C LYS A 177 -5.33 -9.60 12.42
N ALA A 178 -4.70 -8.74 13.23
CA ALA A 178 -5.16 -7.38 13.46
C ALA A 178 -5.10 -6.50 12.20
N CYS A 179 -4.06 -6.65 11.38
CA CYS A 179 -3.91 -5.91 10.12
C CYS A 179 -4.78 -6.44 8.96
N ALA A 180 -5.34 -7.65 9.07
CA ALA A 180 -6.04 -8.30 7.96
C ALA A 180 -7.20 -7.49 7.34
N PRO A 181 -8.06 -6.79 8.10
CA PRO A 181 -9.06 -5.87 7.55
C PRO A 181 -8.47 -4.81 6.63
N LEU A 182 -7.39 -4.17 7.09
CA LEU A 182 -6.68 -3.11 6.38
C LEU A 182 -6.01 -3.64 5.11
N PHE A 183 -5.42 -4.84 5.16
CA PHE A 183 -4.82 -5.50 4.00
C PHE A 183 -5.85 -5.86 2.92
N ARG A 184 -7.05 -6.28 3.31
CA ARG A 184 -8.18 -6.50 2.37
C ARG A 184 -8.63 -5.19 1.74
N PHE A 185 -8.70 -4.12 2.54
CA PHE A 185 -9.03 -2.79 2.04
C PHE A 185 -8.01 -2.31 0.99
N ALA A 186 -6.71 -2.42 1.30
CA ALA A 186 -5.62 -2.09 0.37
C ALA A 186 -5.66 -2.92 -0.93
N SER A 187 -6.00 -4.20 -0.85
CA SER A 187 -6.24 -5.04 -2.03
C SER A 187 -7.38 -4.50 -2.91
N GLY A 188 -8.47 -4.05 -2.28
CA GLY A 188 -9.59 -3.40 -2.97
C GLY A 188 -9.18 -2.13 -3.70
N ILE A 189 -8.33 -1.30 -3.09
CA ILE A 189 -7.77 -0.09 -3.71
C ILE A 189 -7.01 -0.47 -4.99
N ILE A 190 -6.05 -1.39 -4.91
CA ILE A 190 -5.28 -1.78 -6.11
C ILE A 190 -6.17 -2.38 -7.19
N LYS A 191 -7.16 -3.22 -6.81
CA LYS A 191 -8.12 -3.77 -7.76
C LYS A 191 -8.87 -2.67 -8.52
N ALA A 192 -9.23 -1.58 -7.85
CA ALA A 192 -9.98 -0.48 -8.44
C ALA A 192 -9.12 0.44 -9.32
N HIS A 193 -7.91 0.78 -8.86
CA HIS A 193 -7.06 1.79 -9.51
C HIS A 193 -6.04 1.20 -10.50
N ALA A 194 -5.60 -0.03 -10.28
CA ALA A 194 -4.59 -0.73 -11.09
C ALA A 194 -4.96 -2.23 -11.26
N PRO A 195 -6.07 -2.56 -11.94
CA PRO A 195 -6.60 -3.92 -12.01
C PRO A 195 -5.63 -4.92 -12.64
N HIS A 196 -4.83 -4.52 -13.63
CA HIS A 196 -3.83 -5.40 -14.23
C HIS A 196 -2.72 -5.76 -13.26
N PHE A 197 -2.26 -4.79 -12.46
CA PHE A 197 -1.29 -5.06 -11.40
C PHE A 197 -1.89 -5.94 -10.30
N HIS A 198 -3.14 -5.72 -9.90
CA HIS A 198 -3.87 -6.62 -8.98
C HIS A 198 -3.85 -8.07 -9.46
N GLN A 199 -4.17 -8.29 -10.74
CA GLN A 199 -4.16 -9.61 -11.36
C GLN A 199 -2.75 -10.22 -11.42
N ALA A 200 -1.73 -9.40 -11.71
CA ALA A 200 -0.35 -9.87 -11.69
C ALA A 200 0.06 -10.34 -10.29
N LEU A 201 -0.30 -9.60 -9.23
CA LEU A 201 -0.03 -9.99 -7.86
C LEU A 201 -0.70 -11.30 -7.47
N LEU A 202 -1.96 -11.53 -7.87
CA LEU A 202 -2.68 -12.80 -7.63
C LEU A 202 -1.98 -14.01 -8.26
N LYS A 203 -1.32 -13.81 -9.41
CA LYS A 203 -0.63 -14.87 -10.15
C LYS A 203 0.76 -15.21 -9.60
N LEU A 204 1.34 -14.35 -8.77
CA LEU A 204 2.67 -14.61 -8.20
C LEU A 204 2.66 -15.88 -7.33
N GLU A 205 3.50 -16.84 -7.65
CA GLU A 205 3.81 -17.98 -6.77
C GLU A 205 4.59 -17.47 -5.54
N LEU A 206 4.23 -18.03 -4.38
CA LEU A 206 4.77 -17.66 -3.07
C LEU A 206 5.52 -18.82 -2.45
N ALA A 207 6.22 -18.55 -1.35
CA ALA A 207 6.83 -19.61 -0.57
C ALA A 207 5.76 -20.58 -0.03
N PRO A 208 6.09 -21.87 0.15
CA PRO A 208 5.16 -22.83 0.73
C PRO A 208 4.58 -22.33 2.06
N SER A 209 3.25 -22.42 2.20
CA SER A 209 2.50 -21.98 3.39
C SER A 209 2.71 -20.50 3.75
N ALA A 210 3.12 -19.64 2.81
CA ALA A 210 3.13 -18.19 3.02
C ALA A 210 1.73 -17.61 2.84
N LEU A 211 1.39 -16.63 3.68
CA LEU A 211 0.14 -15.89 3.58
C LEU A 211 0.29 -14.75 2.57
N ARG A 212 -0.84 -14.37 1.95
CA ARG A 212 -0.99 -13.06 1.32
C ARG A 212 -1.56 -12.07 2.30
N PHE A 213 -1.14 -10.82 2.17
CA PHE A 213 -1.64 -9.69 2.94
C PHE A 213 -2.62 -8.91 2.04
N GLY A 214 -3.84 -9.44 1.94
CA GLY A 214 -4.76 -9.05 0.86
C GLY A 214 -4.30 -9.69 -0.45
N VAL A 215 -3.96 -8.88 -1.46
CA VAL A 215 -3.37 -9.38 -2.70
C VAL A 215 -1.84 -9.46 -2.64
N PHE A 216 -1.24 -8.70 -1.73
CA PHE A 216 0.19 -8.48 -1.69
C PHE A 216 0.95 -9.68 -1.10
N PRO A 217 2.08 -10.07 -1.69
CA PRO A 217 2.92 -11.13 -1.17
C PRO A 217 3.82 -10.68 -0.01
N ASN A 218 4.01 -9.37 0.18
CA ASN A 218 4.86 -8.79 1.21
C ASN A 218 4.21 -7.60 1.89
N PHE A 219 4.61 -7.38 3.14
CA PHE A 219 4.46 -6.09 3.78
C PHE A 219 5.68 -5.77 4.65
N SER A 220 5.91 -4.49 4.93
CA SER A 220 6.91 -4.05 5.90
C SER A 220 6.29 -3.20 6.99
N LEU A 221 6.96 -3.13 8.14
CA LEU A 221 6.66 -2.24 9.25
C LEU A 221 7.95 -1.52 9.64
N GLN A 222 7.89 -0.21 9.81
CA GLN A 222 9.01 0.58 10.32
C GLN A 222 8.52 1.74 11.19
N SER A 223 9.34 2.15 12.14
CA SER A 223 9.20 3.45 12.81
C SER A 223 9.79 4.53 11.93
N VAL A 224 9.10 5.67 11.87
CA VAL A 224 9.48 6.84 11.10
C VAL A 224 10.01 7.90 12.05
N SER A 225 11.25 8.32 11.81
CA SER A 225 11.87 9.48 12.45
C SER A 225 11.97 10.63 11.45
N ASN A 226 12.23 11.85 11.94
CA ASN A 226 12.39 13.01 11.07
C ASN A 226 13.58 12.80 10.11
N GLY A 227 13.39 13.12 8.83
CA GLY A 227 14.44 13.05 7.82
C GLY A 227 14.15 12.11 6.64
N TYR A 228 15.22 11.76 5.92
CA TYR A 228 15.14 10.88 4.74
C TYR A 228 14.70 9.48 5.16
N MET A 229 13.51 9.07 4.73
CA MET A 229 13.13 7.66 4.79
C MET A 229 13.40 7.00 3.45
N SER A 230 14.62 6.50 3.34
CA SER A 230 14.91 5.40 2.44
C SER A 230 14.40 4.15 3.14
N MET A 231 13.89 3.16 2.40
CA MET A 231 14.19 1.81 2.86
C MET A 231 15.71 1.67 2.76
N GLU A 232 16.41 1.93 3.86
CA GLU A 232 17.85 1.77 3.96
C GLU A 232 18.16 0.33 3.52
N SER A 233 19.02 0.21 2.52
CA SER A 233 19.57 -1.00 1.87
C SER A 233 18.97 -1.57 0.58
N ASN A 234 17.73 -1.32 0.14
CA ASN A 234 17.28 -1.89 -1.16
C ASN A 234 16.07 -1.17 -1.83
N PHE A 235 16.29 -0.03 -2.48
CA PHE A 235 15.44 0.33 -3.65
C PHE A 235 15.37 -0.83 -4.66
N SER A 236 16.40 -1.67 -4.66
CA SER A 236 16.47 -2.88 -5.47
C SER A 236 15.39 -3.93 -5.15
N SER A 237 14.79 -3.89 -3.95
CA SER A 237 13.81 -4.89 -3.51
C SER A 237 12.38 -4.58 -3.98
N ILE A 238 12.05 -3.34 -4.38
CA ILE A 238 10.72 -3.02 -4.93
C ILE A 238 10.88 -2.19 -6.20
N LYS A 239 11.05 -2.88 -7.33
CA LYS A 239 11.26 -2.26 -8.65
C LYS A 239 10.01 -2.15 -9.52
N TYR A 240 8.92 -2.83 -9.14
CA TYR A 240 7.79 -3.04 -10.04
C TYR A 240 6.45 -2.66 -9.41
N GLY A 241 5.56 -2.12 -10.26
CA GLY A 241 4.18 -1.84 -9.90
C GLY A 241 4.01 -0.79 -8.82
N PHE A 242 3.11 -1.06 -7.88
CA PHE A 242 2.65 -0.13 -6.86
C PHE A 242 2.90 -0.64 -5.44
N VAL A 243 3.06 0.31 -4.52
CA VAL A 243 3.16 0.10 -3.08
C VAL A 243 2.03 0.87 -2.41
N VAL A 244 1.34 0.22 -1.48
CA VAL A 244 0.37 0.91 -0.61
C VAL A 244 1.07 1.23 0.70
N ILE A 245 1.09 2.50 1.06
CA ILE A 245 1.67 3.01 2.30
C ILE A 245 0.54 3.41 3.23
N ILE A 246 0.66 3.00 4.49
CA ILE A 246 -0.34 3.22 5.52
C ILE A 246 0.36 3.80 6.72
N ILE A 247 -0.15 4.96 7.14
CA ILE A 247 0.44 5.80 8.17
C ILE A 247 -0.37 5.59 9.45
N VAL A 248 0.33 5.26 10.55
CA VAL A 248 -0.27 4.97 11.85
C VAL A 248 0.49 5.75 12.92
N GLY A 249 -0.18 6.63 13.66
CA GLY A 249 0.45 7.35 14.76
C GLY A 249 -0.23 8.64 15.13
N GLU A 250 0.31 9.32 16.12
CA GLU A 250 -0.16 10.63 16.57
C GLU A 250 0.51 11.73 15.75
N LEU A 251 -0.17 12.17 14.69
CA LEU A 251 0.39 13.08 13.69
C LEU A 251 -0.14 14.50 13.87
N ASN A 252 0.77 15.41 14.18
CA ASN A 252 0.57 16.85 14.05
C ASN A 252 1.52 17.36 12.97
N ASP A 253 1.00 18.06 11.95
CA ASP A 253 1.80 18.71 10.90
C ASP A 253 2.87 17.83 10.21
N VAL A 254 2.58 16.53 10.04
CA VAL A 254 3.47 15.62 9.34
C VAL A 254 3.30 15.78 7.83
N GLU A 255 4.43 15.91 7.14
CA GLU A 255 4.46 16.07 5.70
C GLU A 255 5.36 15.02 5.03
N LEU A 256 4.85 14.39 3.97
CA LEU A 256 5.59 13.49 3.10
C LEU A 256 5.93 14.20 1.80
N LYS A 257 7.21 14.49 1.61
CA LYS A 257 7.77 15.06 0.38
C LYS A 257 8.19 13.93 -0.56
N ILE A 258 7.86 14.06 -1.85
CA ILE A 258 8.24 13.14 -2.93
C ILE A 258 9.08 13.92 -3.95
N PRO A 259 10.41 13.98 -3.76
CA PRO A 259 11.31 14.82 -4.56
C PRO A 259 11.26 14.51 -6.05
N ALA A 260 11.08 13.24 -6.41
CA ALA A 260 11.07 12.77 -7.81
C ALA A 260 9.97 13.41 -8.67
N ILE A 261 8.93 13.97 -8.05
CA ILE A 261 7.84 14.68 -8.71
C ILE A 261 7.59 16.08 -8.12
N SER A 262 8.49 16.58 -7.26
CA SER A 262 8.36 17.87 -6.57
C SER A 262 6.96 18.09 -5.98
N HIS A 263 6.42 17.06 -5.33
CA HIS A 263 5.08 17.09 -4.72
C HIS A 263 5.16 16.69 -3.25
N SER A 264 4.30 17.29 -2.44
CA SER A 264 4.25 17.07 -1.02
C SER A 264 2.83 16.81 -0.52
N LEU A 265 2.70 15.94 0.48
CA LEU A 265 1.43 15.47 1.02
C LEU A 265 1.39 15.71 2.53
N LYS A 266 0.34 16.39 3.00
CA LYS A 266 0.03 16.40 4.44
C LYS A 266 -0.53 15.06 4.86
N LEU A 267 0.01 14.51 5.94
CA LEU A 267 -0.39 13.23 6.50
C LEU A 267 -1.16 13.43 7.81
N LYS A 268 -2.10 12.52 8.02
CA LYS A 268 -2.87 12.33 9.26
C LYS A 268 -2.88 10.85 9.62
N ASP A 269 -3.23 10.51 10.86
CA ASP A 269 -3.46 9.11 11.21
C ASP A 269 -4.46 8.46 10.24
N GLY A 270 -4.19 7.22 9.84
CA GLY A 270 -5.00 6.52 8.86
C GLY A 270 -4.83 7.01 7.42
N SER A 271 -3.83 7.84 7.12
CA SER A 271 -3.52 8.20 5.73
C SER A 271 -3.09 6.97 4.95
N ILE A 272 -3.74 6.72 3.81
CA ILE A 272 -3.41 5.63 2.89
C ILE A 272 -3.02 6.24 1.55
N LEU A 273 -1.82 5.86 1.10
CA LEU A 273 -1.23 6.31 -0.16
C LEU A 273 -0.96 5.09 -1.04
N VAL A 274 -1.13 5.23 -2.34
CA VAL A 274 -0.63 4.29 -3.34
C VAL A 274 0.40 5.01 -4.16
N LEU A 275 1.65 4.53 -4.07
CA LEU A 275 2.75 5.07 -4.84
C LEU A 275 3.19 4.05 -5.86
N ARG A 276 3.54 4.52 -7.05
CA ARG A 276 4.34 3.70 -7.94
C ARG A 276 5.70 3.43 -7.30
N SER A 277 6.22 2.22 -7.47
CA SER A 277 7.56 1.80 -7.00
C SER A 277 8.67 2.81 -7.33
N SER A 278 8.56 3.52 -8.45
CA SER A 278 9.52 4.55 -8.86
C SER A 278 9.52 5.83 -8.02
N LEU A 279 8.57 5.96 -7.08
CA LEU A 279 8.40 7.13 -6.20
C LEU A 279 8.65 6.79 -4.72
N LEU A 280 9.31 5.66 -4.43
CA LEU A 280 9.62 5.26 -3.05
C LEU A 280 10.72 6.10 -2.40
N HIS A 281 11.36 7.01 -3.16
CA HIS A 281 12.23 8.05 -2.61
C HIS A 281 11.37 9.10 -1.92
N GLN A 282 11.30 8.99 -0.59
CA GLN A 282 10.40 9.77 0.26
C GLN A 282 11.19 10.50 1.34
N TRP A 283 10.71 11.66 1.71
CA TRP A 283 11.26 12.46 2.79
C TRP A 283 10.14 12.86 3.74
N TYR A 284 10.28 12.52 5.01
CA TYR A 284 9.32 12.94 6.01
C TYR A 284 9.82 14.19 6.74
N SER A 285 8.92 15.14 6.91
CA SER A 285 9.08 16.28 7.80
C SER A 285 8.14 16.09 8.98
N LEU A 286 8.69 15.83 10.17
CA LEU A 286 7.94 15.63 11.40
C LEU A 286 8.30 16.70 12.44
N PRO A 287 7.34 17.19 13.25
CA PRO A 287 7.68 17.95 14.44
C PRO A 287 8.44 17.06 15.43
N LYS A 288 9.21 17.71 16.32
CA LYS A 288 9.89 17.00 17.41
C LYS A 288 8.85 16.26 18.26
N GLN A 289 9.15 15.02 18.65
CA GLN A 289 8.34 14.13 19.53
C GLN A 289 7.19 13.32 18.90
N SER A 290 6.94 13.40 17.58
CA SER A 290 5.95 12.50 16.96
C SER A 290 6.47 11.07 16.80
N ILE A 291 5.69 10.07 17.25
CA ILE A 291 5.92 8.66 16.93
C ILE A 291 5.00 8.29 15.77
N LEU A 292 5.62 7.95 14.63
CA LEU A 292 4.93 7.51 13.45
C LEU A 292 5.39 6.10 13.08
N TYR A 293 4.45 5.24 12.71
CA TYR A 293 4.71 3.96 12.09
C TYR A 293 4.20 3.95 10.66
N GLU A 294 4.96 3.29 9.80
CA GLU A 294 4.63 3.14 8.40
C GLU A 294 4.55 1.65 8.04
N ILE A 295 3.41 1.25 7.49
CA ILE A 295 3.20 -0.07 6.91
C ILE A 295 3.22 0.06 5.39
N ARG A 296 4.07 -0.72 4.71
CA ARG A 296 4.08 -0.80 3.23
C ARG A 296 3.60 -2.16 2.79
N LEU A 297 2.67 -2.21 1.84
CA LEU A 297 2.25 -3.44 1.14
C LEU A 297 2.81 -3.45 -0.28
N PHE A 298 3.50 -4.52 -0.65
CA PHE A 298 4.26 -4.55 -1.91
C PHE A 298 4.53 -5.98 -2.39
N ALA A 299 5.21 -6.09 -3.54
CA ALA A 299 5.83 -7.32 -4.01
C ALA A 299 7.34 -7.15 -4.17
N MET A 300 8.11 -8.01 -3.50
CA MET A 300 9.56 -8.02 -3.66
C MET A 300 9.94 -8.31 -5.11
N SER A 301 10.93 -7.57 -5.63
CA SER A 301 11.53 -7.76 -6.95
C SER A 301 12.08 -9.16 -7.16
N SER A 302 12.61 -9.78 -6.09
CA SER A 302 13.13 -11.16 -6.12
C SER A 302 12.07 -12.17 -6.55
N LEU A 303 10.81 -12.01 -6.13
CA LEU A 303 9.72 -12.93 -6.49
C LEU A 303 9.51 -13.02 -8.01
N TRP A 304 9.72 -11.92 -8.73
CA TRP A 304 9.58 -11.87 -10.18
C TRP A 304 10.72 -12.58 -10.93
N HIS A 305 11.83 -12.87 -10.25
CA HIS A 305 12.96 -13.59 -10.81
C HIS A 305 12.82 -15.11 -10.71
N TYR A 306 11.88 -15.61 -9.90
CA TYR A 306 11.56 -17.03 -9.85
C TYR A 306 10.95 -17.48 -11.18
N GLU A 307 11.40 -18.62 -11.70
CA GLU A 307 11.14 -19.09 -13.06
C GLU A 307 9.66 -19.07 -13.44
N LYS A 308 8.78 -19.63 -12.59
CA LYS A 308 7.34 -19.69 -12.85
C LYS A 308 6.68 -18.30 -12.85
N ASN A 309 7.25 -17.32 -12.15
CA ASN A 309 6.75 -15.95 -12.09
C ASN A 309 7.20 -15.08 -13.27
N LYS A 310 8.26 -15.48 -14.01
CA LYS A 310 8.79 -14.70 -15.15
C LYS A 310 7.77 -14.49 -16.28
N SER A 311 6.80 -15.40 -16.40
CA SER A 311 5.72 -15.32 -17.41
C SER A 311 4.67 -14.25 -17.11
N ILE A 312 4.62 -13.74 -15.87
CA ILE A 312 3.61 -12.79 -15.43
C ILE A 312 3.95 -11.40 -15.97
N LYS A 313 3.13 -10.92 -16.90
CA LYS A 313 3.25 -9.56 -17.43
C LYS A 313 2.75 -8.54 -16.41
N ILE A 314 3.65 -7.66 -15.98
CA ILE A 314 3.26 -6.43 -15.30
C ILE A 314 3.00 -5.40 -16.38
N ALA A 315 1.76 -4.91 -16.46
CA ALA A 315 1.42 -3.85 -17.40
C ALA A 315 2.32 -2.63 -17.07
N LYS A 316 3.17 -2.22 -18.01
CA LYS A 316 4.01 -1.03 -17.85
C LYS A 316 3.17 0.25 -17.88
N LYS A 317 2.02 0.17 -18.54
CA LYS A 317 0.98 1.17 -18.65
C LYS A 317 -0.28 0.51 -18.12
N ASP A 318 -0.93 1.12 -17.12
CA ASP A 318 -2.33 0.82 -16.91
C ASP A 318 -3.04 1.67 -17.97
N ASP A 319 -3.47 1.02 -19.06
CA ASP A 319 -4.22 1.67 -20.12
C ASP A 319 -5.45 2.35 -19.48
N ILE A 320 -5.64 3.61 -19.86
CA ILE A 320 -6.77 4.44 -19.44
C ILE A 320 -8.04 3.87 -20.06
#